data_AF-W9RTV3-F1
#
_entry.id   AF-W9RTV3-F1
#
_cell.length_a   1.000
_cell.length_b   1.000
_cell.length_c   1.000
_cell.angle_alpha   90.00
_cell.angle_beta   90.00
_cell.angle_gamma   90.00
#
_symmetry.space_group_name_H-M   'P 1'
#
loop_
_entity.id
_entity.type
_entity.pdbx_description
1 polymer ?
#
loop_
_entity_poly.entity_id
_entity_poly.type
_entity_poly.pdbx_seq_one_letter_code
_entity_poly.pdbx_strand_id
1 'polypeptide(L)'
;MSTFRIPQQICEDMNKAVRRFWWTGNSQKTRYLALVDWNLLCQPKDWGRFGFRRFEDFNLALLAKLEVTIRVIMPCSCCVDLLN
;
A
#
# COMPACT_ATOMS: atom_id res chain seq x y z
N MET A 1 12.42 0.15 6.38
CA MET A 1 11.60 0.97 7.31
C MET A 1 11.20 2.21 6.54
N SER A 2 9.92 2.40 6.25
CA SER A 2 9.44 3.65 5.62
C SER A 2 9.18 4.64 6.75
N THR A 3 9.91 5.76 6.78
CA THR A 3 9.78 6.80 7.81
C THR A 3 8.84 7.93 7.40
N PHE A 4 8.26 7.87 6.19
CA PHE A 4 7.46 8.96 5.63
C PHE A 4 6.17 8.44 5.00
N ARG A 5 5.12 9.29 5.05
CA ARG A 5 3.88 9.03 4.32
C ARG A 5 4.09 9.27 2.83
N ILE A 6 3.96 8.22 2.03
CA ILE A 6 4.06 8.32 0.57
C ILE A 6 2.87 9.15 0.07
N PRO A 7 3.10 10.15 -0.80
CA PRO A 7 2.01 10.93 -1.39
C PRO A 7 1.09 10.03 -2.22
N GLN A 8 -0.21 10.32 -2.14
CA GLN A 8 -1.27 9.46 -2.68
C GLN A 8 -1.09 9.17 -4.18
N GLN A 9 -0.60 10.14 -4.95
CA GLN A 9 -0.32 9.97 -6.38
C GLN A 9 0.67 8.83 -6.67
N ILE A 10 1.73 8.71 -5.88
CA ILE A 10 2.73 7.64 -6.05
C ILE A 10 2.10 6.28 -5.69
N CYS A 11 1.29 6.23 -4.63
CA CYS A 11 0.57 5.00 -4.27
C CYS A 11 -0.42 4.58 -5.38
N GLU A 12 -1.11 5.54 -6.01
CA GLU A 12 -1.99 5.28 -7.14
C GLU A 12 -1.23 4.75 -8.36
N ASP A 13 -0.07 5.31 -8.67
CA ASP A 13 0.76 4.86 -9.78
C ASP A 13 1.33 3.46 -9.55
N MET A 14 1.72 3.14 -8.31
CA MET A 14 2.07 1.77 -7.92
C MET A 14 0.89 0.81 -8.08
N ASN A 15 -0.31 1.20 -7.62
CA ASN A 15 -1.53 0.41 -7.81
C ASN A 15 -1.85 0.21 -9.31
N LYS A 16 -1.62 1.23 -10.17
CA LYS A 16 -1.76 1.10 -11.63
C LYS A 16 -0.74 0.13 -12.23
N ALA A 17 0.51 0.16 -11.76
CA ALA A 17 1.54 -0.76 -12.23
C ALA A 17 1.21 -2.22 -11.89
N VAL A 18 0.74 -2.50 -10.67
CA VAL A 18 0.30 -3.84 -10.27
C VAL A 18 -0.92 -4.29 -11.08
N ARG A 19 -1.90 -3.39 -11.29
CA ARG A 19 -3.04 -3.66 -12.18
C ARG A 19 -2.62 -4.07 -13.58
N ARG A 20 -1.71 -3.30 -14.18
CA ARG A 20 -1.18 -3.57 -15.52
C ARG A 20 -0.43 -4.88 -15.55
N PHE A 21 0.42 -5.15 -14.56
CA PHE A 21 1.12 -6.42 -14.46
C PHE A 21 0.14 -7.61 -14.41
N TRP A 22 -0.89 -7.50 -13.57
CA TRP A 22 -1.86 -8.57 -13.36
C TRP A 22 -2.71 -8.88 -14.59
N TRP A 23 -3.23 -7.85 -15.26
CA TRP A 23 -4.16 -8.04 -16.40
C TRP A 23 -3.46 -8.14 -17.75
N THR A 24 -2.26 -7.60 -17.91
CA THR A 24 -1.55 -7.60 -19.20
C THR A 24 -0.56 -8.76 -19.30
N GLY A 25 0.04 -9.21 -18.19
CA GLY A 25 1.10 -10.22 -18.17
C GLY A 25 2.39 -9.84 -18.94
N ASN A 26 2.43 -8.68 -19.58
CA ASN A 26 3.55 -8.18 -20.39
C ASN A 26 3.60 -6.65 -20.30
N SER A 27 4.78 -6.08 -19.99
CA SER A 27 4.93 -4.63 -19.76
C SER A 27 4.78 -3.77 -21.01
N GLN A 28 4.87 -4.35 -22.21
CA GLN A 28 4.84 -3.61 -23.47
C GLN A 28 3.44 -3.40 -24.06
N LYS A 29 2.43 -4.14 -23.57
CA LYS A 29 1.05 -3.98 -24.04
C LYS A 29 0.35 -2.87 -23.26
N THR A 30 0.01 -1.78 -23.96
CA THR A 30 -0.65 -0.61 -23.39
C THR A 30 -2.15 -0.79 -23.14
N ARG A 31 -2.79 -1.75 -23.82
CA ARG A 31 -4.20 -2.11 -23.60
C ARG A 31 -4.32 -3.39 -22.80
N TYR A 32 -5.17 -3.36 -21.77
CA TYR A 32 -5.59 -4.52 -21.00
C TYR A 32 -7.08 -4.43 -20.70
N LEU A 33 -7.73 -5.58 -20.60
CA LEU A 33 -9.13 -5.69 -20.25
C LEU A 33 -9.22 -6.03 -18.76
N ALA A 34 -9.51 -5.03 -17.93
CA ALA A 34 -9.80 -5.26 -16.52
C ALA A 34 -11.24 -5.79 -16.40
N LEU A 35 -11.38 -7.11 -16.30
CA LEU A 35 -12.69 -7.77 -16.17
C LEU A 35 -13.34 -7.57 -14.80
N VAL A 36 -12.55 -7.14 -13.80
CA VAL A 36 -12.99 -6.94 -12.41
C VAL A 36 -12.45 -5.61 -11.90
N ASP A 37 -13.30 -4.86 -11.19
CA ASP A 37 -12.91 -3.62 -10.51
C ASP A 37 -11.77 -3.89 -9.52
N TRP A 38 -10.80 -2.97 -9.49
CA TRP A 38 -9.69 -3.00 -8.54
C TRP A 38 -10.17 -2.97 -7.08
N ASN A 39 -11.24 -2.24 -6.79
CA ASN A 39 -11.82 -2.16 -5.45
C ASN A 39 -12.35 -3.51 -4.99
N LEU A 40 -12.91 -4.31 -5.90
CA LEU A 40 -13.31 -5.69 -5.62
C LEU A 40 -12.07 -6.57 -5.37
N LEU A 41 -11.03 -6.43 -6.17
CA LEU A 41 -9.81 -7.21 -6.00
C LEU A 41 -9.11 -6.92 -4.66
N CYS A 42 -9.26 -5.70 -4.15
CA CYS A 42 -8.65 -5.27 -2.90
C CYS A 42 -9.39 -5.68 -1.62
N GLN A 43 -10.59 -6.29 -1.71
CA GLN A 43 -11.27 -6.72 -0.50
C GLN A 43 -10.59 -7.94 0.14
N PRO A 44 -10.68 -8.09 1.48
CA PRO A 44 -10.11 -9.22 2.19
C PRO A 44 -10.59 -10.56 1.65
N LYS A 45 -9.70 -11.56 1.73
CA LYS A 45 -9.94 -12.92 1.22
C LYS A 45 -11.13 -13.61 1.91
N ASP A 46 -11.44 -13.20 3.14
CA ASP A 46 -12.58 -13.68 3.91
C ASP A 46 -13.93 -13.45 3.20
N TRP A 47 -13.97 -12.49 2.27
CA TRP A 47 -15.14 -12.17 1.45
C TRP A 47 -15.11 -12.87 0.08
N GLY A 48 -14.26 -13.91 -0.08
CA GLY A 48 -14.13 -14.66 -1.32
C GLY A 48 -13.39 -13.92 -2.43
N ARG A 49 -12.62 -12.88 -2.09
CA ARG A 49 -11.89 -12.04 -3.06
C ARG A 49 -10.38 -12.24 -2.98
N PHE A 50 -9.63 -11.53 -3.81
CA PHE A 50 -8.21 -11.77 -4.00
C PHE A 50 -7.32 -11.28 -2.85
N GLY A 51 -7.80 -10.34 -2.03
CA GLY A 51 -7.03 -9.84 -0.88
C GLY A 51 -5.86 -8.94 -1.25
N PHE A 52 -5.87 -8.30 -2.41
CA PHE A 52 -4.82 -7.34 -2.76
C PHE A 52 -4.86 -6.14 -1.82
N ARG A 53 -3.74 -5.80 -1.16
CA ARG A 53 -3.69 -4.59 -0.34
C ARG A 53 -3.34 -3.38 -1.20
N ARG A 54 -4.00 -2.24 -0.97
CA ARG A 54 -3.60 -0.97 -1.58
C ARG A 54 -2.27 -0.53 -0.98
N PHE A 55 -1.43 0.09 -1.80
CA PHE A 55 -0.16 0.63 -1.30
C PHE A 55 -0.32 1.70 -0.22
N GLU A 56 -1.44 2.43 -0.21
CA GLU A 56 -1.80 3.37 0.85
C GLU A 56 -1.95 2.65 2.20
N ASP A 57 -2.74 1.58 2.25
CA ASP A 57 -2.99 0.79 3.45
C ASP A 57 -1.71 0.09 3.92
N PHE A 58 -0.90 -0.38 2.97
CA PHE A 58 0.41 -0.97 3.28
C PHE A 58 1.36 0.05 3.90
N ASN A 59 1.41 1.27 3.36
CA ASN A 59 2.23 2.34 3.90
C ASN A 59 1.77 2.75 5.30
N LEU A 60 0.46 2.87 5.53
CA LEU A 60 -0.09 3.14 6.86
C LEU A 60 0.26 2.02 7.87
N ALA A 61 0.16 0.75 7.47
CA ALA A 61 0.55 -0.37 8.33
C ALA A 61 2.06 -0.36 8.65
N LEU A 62 2.90 0.04 7.69
CA LEU A 62 4.34 0.20 7.91
C LEU A 62 4.66 1.36 8.86
N LEU A 63 3.96 2.49 8.72
CA LEU A 63 4.10 3.63 9.62
C LEU A 63 3.64 3.27 11.04
N ALA A 64 2.49 2.61 11.19
CA ALA A 64 2.01 2.15 12.48
C ALA A 64 2.99 1.16 13.14
N LYS A 65 3.58 0.26 12.35
CA LYS A 65 4.62 -0.65 12.85
C LYS A 65 5.86 0.11 13.32
N LEU A 66 6.29 1.13 12.56
CA LEU A 66 7.42 1.98 12.91
C LEU A 66 7.16 2.73 14.22
N GLU A 67 6.00 3.37 14.34
CA GLU A 67 5.57 4.10 15.54
C GLU A 67 5.58 3.20 16.77
N VAL A 68 5.00 2.00 16.67
CA VAL A 68 5.00 1.02 17.76
C VAL A 68 6.43 0.59 18.12
N THR A 69 7.31 0.34 17.14
CA THR A 69 8.71 0.01 17.45
C THR A 69 9.45 1.16 18.13
N ILE A 70 9.25 2.40 17.68
CA ILE A 70 9.91 3.58 18.29
C ILE A 70 9.41 3.76 19.72
N ARG A 71 8.12 3.61 19.98
CA ARG A 71 7.53 3.74 21.31
C ARG A 71 8.03 2.69 22.31
N VAL A 72 8.37 1.48 21.85
CA VAL A 72 8.92 0.40 22.69
C VAL A 72 10.42 0.58 22.94
N ILE A 73 11.17 1.07 21.96
CA ILE A 73 12.64 1.22 22.06
C ILE A 73 13.04 2.54 22.71
N MET A 74 12.26 3.61 22.49
CA MET A 74 12.54 4.95 22.99
C MET A 74 11.29 5.53 23.69
N PRO A 75 11.19 5.42 25.04
CA PRO A 75 10.03 5.90 25.79
C PRO A 75 10.00 7.43 25.97
N CYS A 76 10.88 8.18 25.30
CA CYS A 76 10.99 9.62 25.45
C CYS A 76 10.03 10.34 24.49
N SER A 77 9.10 11.13 25.03
CA SER A 77 8.03 11.80 24.28
C SER A 77 8.54 12.69 23.15
N CYS A 78 9.71 13.32 23.32
CA CYS A 78 10.27 14.30 22.38
C CYS A 78 10.71 13.72 21.02
N CYS A 79 10.87 12.40 20.90
CA CYS A 79 11.38 11.78 19.67
C CYS A 79 10.29 11.29 18.74
N VAL A 80 9.05 11.20 19.23
CA VAL A 80 7.87 10.83 18.42
C VAL A 80 7.39 12.02 17.57
N ASP A 81 7.59 13.24 18.06
CA ASP A 81 7.13 14.48 17.40
C ASP A 81 7.89 14.83 16.11
N LEU A 82 9.03 14.18 15.84
CA LEU A 82 9.83 14.38 14.61
C LEU A 82 9.30 13.60 13.39
N LEU A 83 8.24 12.81 13.54
CA LEU A 83 7.68 11.95 12.49
C LEU A 83 6.43 12.51 11.80
N ASN A 84 5.98 13.72 12.17
CA ASN A 84 4.86 14.42 11.54
C ASN A 84 5.32 15.59 10.67
#